data_AF-A0A2N5ACV4-F1
#
_entry.id   AF-A0A2N5ACV4-F1
#
_cell.length_a   1.000
_cell.length_b   1.000
_cell.length_c   1.000
_cell.angle_alpha   90.00
_cell.angle_beta   90.00
_cell.angle_gamma   90.00
#
_symmetry.space_group_name_H-M   'P 1'
#
loop_
_entity.id
_entity.type
_entity.pdbx_description
1 polymer ?
#
loop_
_entity_poly.entity_id
_entity_poly.type
_entity_poly.pdbx_seq_one_letter_code
_entity_poly.pdbx_strand_id
1 'polypeptide(L)' 'TIIGLVVAGLGVSILPASFQRVQLSEMRWLPIDEQDAVSEMWLVWSKHHEQGALAKRFRESLLAWKTEHN' A
#
# COMPACT_ATOMS: atom_id res chain seq x y z
N THR A 1 -6.21 15.68 -0.88
CA THR A 1 -5.35 14.50 -0.65
C THR A 1 -3.90 14.92 -0.84
N ILE A 2 -2.92 14.15 -0.35
CA ILE A 2 -1.50 14.53 -0.48
C ILE A 2 -1.03 14.65 -1.94
N ILE A 3 -1.51 13.76 -2.83
CA ILE A 3 -1.26 13.85 -4.28
C ILE A 3 -1.77 15.18 -4.86
N GLY A 4 -2.97 15.63 -4.46
CA GLY A 4 -3.52 16.90 -4.92
C GLY A 4 -2.68 18.11 -4.50
N LEU A 5 -2.02 18.06 -3.34
CA LEU A 5 -1.12 19.13 -2.90
C LEU A 5 0.17 19.16 -3.73
N VAL A 6 0.72 17.99 -4.10
CA VAL A 6 1.90 17.89 -4.98
C VAL A 6 1.59 18.46 -6.37
N VAL A 7 0.44 18.08 -6.95
CA VAL A 7 0.00 18.58 -8.26
C VAL A 7 -0.24 20.09 -8.26
N ALA A 8 -0.72 20.65 -7.15
CA ALA A 8 -0.88 22.09 -6.99
C ALA A 8 0.46 22.85 -6.79
N GLY A 9 1.60 22.16 -6.78
CA GLY A 9 2.93 22.77 -6.60
C GLY A 9 3.26 23.13 -5.16
N LEU A 10 2.55 22.58 -4.17
CA LEU A 10 2.73 22.91 -2.75
C LEU A 10 3.83 22.09 -2.05
N GLY A 11 4.53 21.22 -2.78
CA GLY A 11 5.67 20.46 -2.26
C GLY A 11 5.85 19.09 -2.90
N VAL A 12 6.53 18.21 -2.18
CA VAL A 12 6.78 16.80 -2.55
C VAL A 12 6.26 15.87 -1.45
N SER A 13 6.01 14.60 -1.81
CA SER A 13 5.60 13.57 -0.86
C SER A 13 6.30 12.25 -1.18
N ILE A 14 6.63 11.49 -0.13
CA ILE A 14 7.03 10.09 -0.23
C ILE A 14 5.77 9.24 -0.13
N LEU A 15 5.60 8.28 -1.05
CA LEU A 15 4.42 7.42 -1.11
C LEU A 15 4.85 5.99 -1.47
N PRO A 16 4.12 4.96 -0.98
CA PRO A 16 4.35 3.59 -1.39
C PRO A 16 4.16 3.43 -2.91
N ALA A 17 4.92 2.51 -3.53
CA ALA A 17 4.86 2.26 -4.97
C ALA A 17 3.45 1.87 -5.48
N SER A 18 2.57 1.35 -4.61
CA SER A 18 1.18 1.05 -4.95
C SER A 18 0.37 2.28 -5.42
N PHE A 19 0.81 3.50 -5.08
CA PHE A 19 0.21 4.76 -5.52
C PHE A 19 0.63 5.19 -6.93
N GLN A 20 1.67 4.58 -7.52
CA GLN A 20 2.13 4.90 -8.88
C GLN A 20 1.08 4.64 -9.96
N ARG A 21 -0.01 3.93 -9.65
CA ARG A 21 -1.16 3.78 -10.57
C ARG A 21 -1.83 5.12 -10.87
N VAL A 22 -1.67 6.13 -10.01
CA VAL A 22 -2.10 7.49 -10.26
C VAL A 22 -1.06 8.18 -11.12
N GLN A 23 -1.44 8.61 -12.32
CA GLN A 23 -0.60 9.34 -13.26
C GLN A 23 -1.29 10.64 -13.62
N LEU A 24 -0.66 11.77 -13.29
CA LEU A 24 -1.12 13.12 -13.59
C LEU A 24 0.03 13.84 -14.28
N SER A 25 -0.28 14.62 -15.30
CA SER A 25 0.70 15.25 -16.20
C SER A 25 1.73 16.11 -15.48
N GLU A 26 1.32 16.73 -14.38
CA GLU A 26 2.06 17.74 -13.64
C GLU A 26 2.97 17.14 -12.56
N MET A 27 2.97 15.82 -12.38
CA MET A 27 3.80 15.15 -11.36
C MET A 27 4.73 14.10 -11.97
N ARG A 28 5.82 13.81 -11.26
CA ARG A 28 6.76 12.76 -11.61
C ARG A 28 7.00 11.86 -10.41
N TRP A 29 6.98 10.56 -10.65
CA TRP A 29 7.42 9.55 -9.70
C TRP A 29 8.94 9.41 -9.76
N LEU A 30 9.60 9.50 -8.60
CA LEU A 30 11.04 9.27 -8.46
C LEU A 30 11.26 8.10 -7.50
N PRO A 31 12.08 7.09 -7.87
CA PRO A 31 12.43 6.02 -6.95
C PRO A 31 13.36 6.54 -5.85
N ILE A 32 13.33 5.89 -4.68
CA ILE A 32 14.28 6.12 -3.58
C ILE A 32 15.32 5.00 -3.67
N ASP A 33 16.61 5.37 -3.65
CA ASP A 33 17.73 4.43 -3.82
C ASP A 33 18.06 3.63 -2.53
N GLU A 34 17.58 4.11 -1.39
CA GLU A 34 17.70 3.42 -0.11
C GLU A 34 16.91 2.11 -0.12
N GLN A 35 17.59 0.98 0.00
CA GLN A 35 17.01 -0.36 -0.12
C GLN A 35 15.99 -0.63 0.98
N ASP A 36 16.22 -0.06 2.16
CA ASP A 36 15.35 -0.23 3.32
C ASP A 36 14.19 0.79 3.36
N ALA A 37 14.05 1.65 2.35
CA ALA A 37 12.93 2.59 2.21
C ALA A 37 11.65 1.89 1.70
N VAL A 38 11.17 0.93 2.49
CA VAL A 38 9.97 0.13 2.20
C VAL A 38 8.78 0.58 3.03
N SER A 39 7.57 0.34 2.51
CA SER A 39 6.32 0.52 3.24
C SER A 39 5.67 -0.84 3.46
N GLU A 40 5.73 -1.33 4.69
CA GLU A 40 5.17 -2.64 5.04
C GLU A 40 3.65 -2.58 5.21
N MET A 41 2.97 -3.63 4.75
CA MET A 41 1.54 -3.81 4.96
C MET A 41 1.28 -5.09 5.74
N TRP A 42 0.56 -4.96 6.85
CA TRP A 42 0.35 -6.04 7.81
C TRP A 42 -1.12 -6.48 7.82
N LEU A 43 -1.35 -7.79 7.73
CA LEU A 43 -2.66 -8.39 7.97
C LEU A 43 -2.74 -8.84 9.43
N VAL A 44 -3.61 -8.21 10.22
CA VAL A 44 -3.72 -8.43 11.67
C VAL A 44 -5.13 -8.83 12.07
N TRP A 45 -5.25 -9.58 13.17
CA TRP A 45 -6.53 -9.97 13.75
C TRP A 45 -6.41 -10.20 15.26
N SER A 46 -7.54 -10.11 15.96
CA SER A 46 -7.59 -10.40 17.39
C SER A 46 -7.24 -11.86 17.66
N LYS A 47 -6.33 -12.09 18.61
CA LYS A 47 -5.95 -13.43 19.08
C LYS A 47 -7.06 -14.12 19.87
N HIS A 48 -7.88 -13.33 20.57
CA HIS A 48 -8.83 -13.82 21.58
C HIS A 48 -10.28 -13.81 21.12
N HIS A 49 -10.54 -13.28 19.92
CA HIS A 49 -11.87 -13.25 19.36
C HIS A 49 -11.97 -14.25 18.21
N GLU A 50 -12.98 -15.11 18.27
CA GLU A 50 -13.22 -16.06 17.18
C GLU A 50 -13.53 -15.28 15.89
N GLN A 51 -12.84 -15.65 14.81
CA GLN A 51 -13.07 -15.03 13.52
C GLN A 51 -14.36 -15.58 12.91
N GLY A 52 -15.28 -14.70 12.55
CA GLY A 52 -16.40 -15.07 11.71
C GLY A 52 -15.94 -15.68 10.40
N ALA A 53 -16.76 -16.57 9.82
CA ALA A 53 -16.40 -17.31 8.60
C ALA A 53 -15.94 -16.42 7.43
N LEU A 54 -16.54 -15.23 7.27
CA LEU A 54 -16.14 -14.26 6.24
C LEU A 54 -14.75 -13.68 6.49
N ALA A 55 -14.41 -13.34 7.74
CA ALA A 55 -13.09 -12.83 8.09
C ALA A 55 -12.00 -13.89 7.87
N LYS A 56 -12.31 -15.15 8.21
CA LYS A 56 -11.43 -16.29 7.94
C LYS A 56 -11.17 -16.48 6.44
N ARG A 57 -12.24 -16.49 5.62
CA ARG A 57 -12.12 -16.60 4.15
C ARG A 57 -11.34 -15.43 3.54
N PHE A 58 -11.61 -14.20 3.97
CA PHE A 58 -10.89 -13.01 3.50
C PHE A 58 -9.39 -13.12 3.80
N ARG A 59 -9.04 -13.52 5.02
CA ARG A 59 -7.65 -13.75 5.41
C ARG A 59 -7.00 -14.83 4.54
N GLU A 60 -7.67 -15.97 4.35
CA GLU A 60 -7.17 -17.08 3.54
C GLU A 60 -6.95 -16.65 2.07
N SER A 61 -7.89 -15.93 1.48
CA SER A 61 -7.77 -15.39 0.12
C SER A 61 -6.61 -14.40 -0.01
N LEU A 62 -6.41 -13.50 0.95
CA LEU A 62 -5.29 -12.55 0.94
C LEU A 62 -3.93 -13.25 1.09
N LEU A 63 -3.84 -14.25 1.97
CA LEU A 63 -2.62 -15.03 2.17
C LEU A 63 -2.27 -15.90 0.95
N ALA A 64 -3.29 -16.49 0.31
CA ALA A 64 -3.11 -17.22 -0.94
C ALA A 64 -2.58 -16.29 -2.04
N TRP A 65 -3.21 -15.13 -2.24
CA TRP A 65 -2.77 -14.13 -3.23
C TRP A 65 -1.31 -13.69 -2.99
N LYS A 66 -0.93 -13.44 -1.73
CA LYS A 66 0.45 -13.08 -1.37
C LYS A 66 1.44 -14.17 -1.79
N THR A 67 1.07 -15.45 -1.70
CA THR A 67 1.97 -16.57 -2.01
C THR A 67 2.21 -16.74 -3.51
N GLU A 68 1.22 -16.41 -4.34
CA GLU A 68 1.30 -16.54 -5.80
C GLU A 68 2.08 -15.41 -6.48
N HIS A 69 2.26 -14.26 -5.81
CA HIS A 69 2.81 -13.02 -6.39
C HIS A 69 4.08 -12.52 -5.67
N ASN A 70 4.73 -13.37 -4.87
CA ASN A 70 6.04 -13.14 -4.24
C ASN A 70 7.06 -14.12 -4.80
#